data_AF-A0A521BYW2-F1
#
_entry.id   AF-A0A521BYW2-F1
#
_cell.length_a   1.000
_cell.length_b   1.000
_cell.length_c   1.000
_cell.angle_alpha   90.00
_cell.angle_beta   90.00
_cell.angle_gamma   90.00
#
_symmetry.space_group_name_H-M   'P 1'
#
loop_
_entity.id
_entity.type
_entity.pdbx_description
1 polymer ?
#
loop_
_entity_poly.entity_id
_entity_poly.type
_entity_poly.pdbx_seq_one_letter_code
_entity_poly.pdbx_strand_id
1 'polypeptide(L)'
;MYKLLLILSFFIVNYSAKAQNFTDKALTQAVLQLNASKTANDYDNVFNKFSGAKTSETWQSNYYAAVALYLKNETLLKKSSGASLMDDNAFARKIATGIWTAQRDNAEINILLGLLYVQKIQIDGSQNSQPDQDVISQSIVKAETHSVNNPRLTVLQAKIKEKSGDQQNADILYRKALNEFSNPNSSDSKSPTWGKQLVPSVQ
;
A
#
# COMPACT_ATOMS: atom_id res chain seq x y z
N MET A 1 -44.47 51.85 -19.07
CA MET A 1 -45.37 50.72 -18.74
C MET A 1 -44.61 49.44 -18.95
N TYR A 2 -44.46 48.66 -17.87
CA TYR A 2 -44.30 47.20 -17.81
C TYR A 2 -43.40 46.52 -18.86
N LYS A 3 -42.33 45.80 -18.57
CA LYS A 3 -41.93 45.08 -17.36
C LYS A 3 -40.49 44.65 -17.62
N LEU A 4 -39.62 45.01 -16.69
CA LEU A 4 -38.52 44.17 -16.22
C LEU A 4 -38.98 42.69 -16.20
N LEU A 5 -38.15 41.74 -16.69
CA LEU A 5 -38.26 40.26 -16.65
C LEU A 5 -38.00 39.74 -18.08
N LEU A 6 -36.84 39.17 -18.42
CA LEU A 6 -36.33 37.86 -17.97
C LEU A 6 -34.81 37.88 -18.22
N ILE A 7 -33.96 37.94 -17.20
CA ILE A 7 -33.48 36.80 -16.42
C ILE A 7 -32.86 35.70 -17.30
N LEU A 8 -31.53 35.79 -17.40
CA LEU A 8 -30.59 34.69 -17.16
C LEU A 8 -30.84 33.42 -18.00
N SER A 9 -30.34 33.42 -19.23
CA SER A 9 -30.11 32.19 -19.99
C SER A 9 -29.10 31.31 -19.24
N PHE A 10 -29.66 30.32 -18.58
CA PHE A 10 -29.05 29.25 -17.81
C PHE A 10 -28.06 28.45 -18.68
N PHE A 11 -26.77 28.81 -18.66
CA PHE A 11 -25.71 27.87 -19.05
C PHE A 11 -25.43 26.92 -17.89
N ILE A 12 -26.33 25.94 -17.67
CA ILE A 12 -25.95 24.72 -16.96
C ILE A 12 -25.61 23.69 -18.03
N VAL A 13 -24.36 23.73 -18.48
CA VAL A 13 -23.71 22.54 -19.00
C VAL A 13 -23.58 21.62 -17.79
N ASN A 14 -24.56 20.75 -17.61
CA ASN A 14 -24.42 19.61 -16.71
C ASN A 14 -23.33 18.72 -17.33
N TYR A 15 -22.06 18.97 -16.96
CA TYR A 15 -21.05 17.94 -17.01
C TYR A 15 -21.50 16.88 -16.01
N SER A 16 -22.39 15.99 -16.46
CA SER A 16 -22.51 14.68 -15.88
C SER A 16 -21.17 14.01 -16.12
N ALA A 17 -20.22 14.23 -15.21
CA ALA A 17 -19.04 13.40 -15.10
C ALA A 17 -19.59 11.98 -14.95
N LYS A 18 -19.61 11.21 -16.04
CA LYS A 18 -19.93 9.80 -15.96
C LYS A 18 -18.90 9.25 -14.97
N ALA A 19 -19.36 8.86 -13.80
CA ALA A 19 -18.55 8.09 -12.86
C ALA A 19 -18.22 6.80 -13.61
N GLN A 20 -17.09 6.81 -14.30
CA GLN A 20 -16.66 5.68 -15.09
C GLN A 20 -16.33 4.59 -14.09
N ASN A 21 -17.02 3.45 -14.19
CA ASN A 21 -16.73 2.30 -13.34
C ASN A 21 -15.23 2.00 -13.43
N PHE A 22 -14.61 1.81 -12.28
CA PHE A 22 -13.19 1.50 -12.20
C PHE A 22 -12.99 0.04 -12.61
N THR A 23 -12.89 -0.15 -13.92
CA THR A 23 -12.71 -1.46 -14.57
C THR A 23 -11.40 -2.12 -14.15
N ASP A 24 -11.29 -3.43 -14.36
CA ASP A 24 -10.04 -4.19 -14.14
C ASP A 24 -8.86 -3.59 -14.93
N LYS A 25 -9.13 -3.03 -16.12
CA LYS A 25 -8.13 -2.31 -16.92
C LYS A 25 -7.65 -1.04 -16.21
N ALA A 26 -8.57 -0.27 -15.63
CA ALA A 26 -8.25 0.95 -14.88
C ALA A 26 -7.46 0.60 -13.59
N LEU A 27 -7.84 -0.49 -12.90
CA LEU A 27 -7.09 -1.04 -11.77
C LEU A 27 -5.67 -1.39 -12.18
N THR A 28 -5.50 -2.18 -13.25
CA THR A 28 -4.19 -2.59 -13.76
C THR A 28 -3.31 -1.39 -14.11
N GLN A 29 -3.87 -0.37 -14.78
CA GLN A 29 -3.15 0.86 -15.11
C GLN A 29 -2.75 1.66 -13.86
N ALA A 30 -3.61 1.74 -12.86
CA ALA A 30 -3.30 2.40 -11.59
C ALA A 30 -2.20 1.66 -10.83
N VAL A 31 -2.18 0.32 -10.88
CA VAL A 31 -1.11 -0.50 -10.29
C VAL A 31 0.23 -0.28 -11.01
N LEU A 32 0.22 -0.17 -12.34
CA LEU A 32 1.44 0.19 -13.09
C LEU A 32 1.96 1.59 -12.70
N GLN A 33 1.06 2.55 -12.49
CA GLN A 33 1.42 3.89 -12.02
C GLN A 33 1.99 3.86 -10.59
N LEU A 34 1.40 3.05 -9.70
CA LEU A 34 1.91 2.83 -8.35
C LEU A 34 3.35 2.30 -8.38
N ASN A 35 3.65 1.32 -9.24
CA ASN A 35 5.00 0.77 -9.38
C ASN A 35 6.02 1.80 -9.92
N ALA A 36 5.55 2.76 -10.72
CA ALA A 36 6.40 3.81 -11.31
C ALA A 36 6.55 5.05 -10.40
N SER A 37 5.77 5.13 -9.31
CA SER A 37 5.74 6.28 -8.41
C SER A 37 7.05 6.40 -7.60
N LYS A 38 7.53 7.63 -7.40
CA LYS A 38 8.80 7.89 -6.70
C LYS A 38 8.72 8.99 -5.65
N THR A 39 7.67 9.82 -5.70
CA THR A 39 7.49 10.97 -4.82
C THR A 39 6.21 10.83 -4.00
N ALA A 40 6.11 11.56 -2.88
CA ALA A 40 4.91 11.56 -2.05
C ALA A 40 3.65 11.97 -2.86
N ASN A 41 3.80 12.96 -3.76
CA ASN A 41 2.71 13.42 -4.63
C ASN A 41 2.27 12.34 -5.64
N ASP A 42 3.20 11.54 -6.17
CA ASP A 42 2.84 10.41 -7.03
C ASP A 42 1.97 9.41 -6.27
N TYR A 43 2.35 9.11 -5.02
CA TYR A 43 1.60 8.21 -4.14
C TYR A 43 0.23 8.78 -3.74
N ASP A 44 0.12 10.07 -3.46
CA ASP A 44 -1.17 10.73 -3.20
C ASP A 44 -2.10 10.64 -4.43
N ASN A 45 -1.56 10.80 -5.63
CA ASN A 45 -2.33 10.68 -6.87
C ASN A 45 -2.88 9.27 -7.08
N VAL A 46 -2.08 8.22 -6.87
CA VAL A 46 -2.57 6.84 -7.01
C VAL A 46 -3.46 6.43 -5.84
N PHE A 47 -3.20 6.92 -4.62
CA PHE A 47 -4.12 6.76 -3.48
C PHE A 47 -5.52 7.29 -3.80
N ASN A 48 -5.62 8.51 -4.35
CA ASN A 48 -6.91 9.11 -4.72
C ASN A 48 -7.63 8.30 -5.81
N LYS A 49 -6.90 7.71 -6.75
CA LYS A 49 -7.48 6.83 -7.79
C LYS A 49 -8.07 5.57 -7.18
N PHE A 50 -7.33 4.91 -6.28
CA PHE A 50 -7.79 3.68 -5.65
C PHE A 50 -8.92 3.91 -4.63
N SER A 51 -8.82 4.95 -3.80
CA SER A 51 -9.85 5.25 -2.79
C SER A 51 -11.15 5.81 -3.39
N GLY A 52 -11.07 6.52 -4.51
CA GLY A 52 -12.22 7.00 -5.27
C GLY A 52 -12.82 5.99 -6.26
N ALA A 53 -12.22 4.81 -6.39
CA ALA A 53 -12.64 3.80 -7.36
C ALA A 53 -14.01 3.22 -7.03
N LYS A 54 -14.95 3.30 -7.98
CA LYS A 54 -16.20 2.55 -7.95
C LYS A 54 -16.01 1.23 -8.71
N THR A 55 -15.68 0.16 -8.00
CA THR A 55 -15.40 -1.16 -8.59
C THR A 55 -16.07 -2.28 -7.79
N SER A 56 -16.36 -3.41 -8.44
CA SER A 56 -16.73 -4.66 -7.78
C SER A 56 -15.54 -5.26 -7.00
N GLU A 57 -14.32 -5.00 -7.43
CA GLU A 57 -13.08 -5.46 -6.80
C GLU A 57 -12.64 -4.55 -5.63
N THR A 58 -13.60 -4.28 -4.74
CA THR A 58 -13.45 -3.34 -3.60
C THR A 58 -12.24 -3.65 -2.72
N TRP A 59 -11.94 -4.94 -2.49
CA TRP A 59 -10.82 -5.34 -1.65
C TRP A 59 -9.47 -4.98 -2.29
N GLN A 60 -9.32 -5.13 -3.61
CA GLN A 60 -8.08 -4.83 -4.33
C GLN A 60 -7.85 -3.33 -4.36
N SER A 61 -8.89 -2.55 -4.66
CA SER A 61 -8.78 -1.11 -4.67
C SER A 61 -8.40 -0.56 -3.30
N ASN A 62 -9.06 -1.02 -2.25
CA ASN A 62 -8.70 -0.63 -0.88
C ASN A 62 -7.29 -1.11 -0.50
N TYR A 63 -6.88 -2.31 -0.92
CA TYR A 63 -5.54 -2.83 -0.68
C TYR A 63 -4.49 -1.91 -1.30
N TYR A 64 -4.64 -1.55 -2.57
CA TYR A 64 -3.70 -0.66 -3.25
C TYR A 64 -3.75 0.78 -2.74
N ALA A 65 -4.89 1.25 -2.24
CA ALA A 65 -4.96 2.53 -1.52
C ALA A 65 -4.08 2.50 -0.25
N ALA A 66 -4.18 1.45 0.56
CA ALA A 66 -3.33 1.28 1.74
C ALA A 66 -1.84 1.11 1.37
N VAL A 67 -1.53 0.38 0.29
CA VAL A 67 -0.15 0.26 -0.24
C VAL A 67 0.41 1.63 -0.67
N ALA A 68 -0.39 2.48 -1.31
CA ALA A 68 0.06 3.81 -1.73
C ALA A 68 0.50 4.67 -0.53
N LEU A 69 -0.31 4.69 0.54
CA LEU A 69 0.02 5.39 1.79
C LEU A 69 1.27 4.79 2.46
N TYR A 70 1.37 3.46 2.50
CA TYR A 70 2.55 2.78 3.02
C TYR A 70 3.83 3.20 2.28
N LEU A 71 3.82 3.18 0.95
CA LEU A 71 4.97 3.53 0.12
C LEU A 71 5.32 5.02 0.14
N LYS A 72 4.31 5.89 0.26
CA LYS A 72 4.50 7.32 0.55
C LYS A 72 5.32 7.50 1.81
N ASN A 73 4.93 6.85 2.90
CA ASN A 73 5.64 6.92 4.16
C ASN A 73 7.05 6.35 4.08
N GLU A 74 7.26 5.20 3.41
CA GLU A 74 8.62 4.66 3.19
C GLU A 74 9.51 5.65 2.44
N THR A 75 8.94 6.40 1.49
CA THR A 75 9.67 7.41 0.72
C THR A 75 10.03 8.63 1.57
N LEU A 76 9.13 9.04 2.46
CA LEU A 76 9.34 10.19 3.35
C LEU A 76 10.31 9.86 4.50
N LEU A 77 10.21 8.65 5.08
CA LEU A 77 11.12 8.15 6.11
C LEU A 77 12.58 8.16 5.65
N LYS A 78 12.84 7.93 4.36
CA LYS A 78 14.18 8.01 3.76
C LYS A 78 14.72 9.45 3.64
N LYS A 79 13.86 10.48 3.67
CA LYS A 79 14.23 11.87 3.38
C LYS A 79 14.33 12.76 4.61
N SER A 80 13.43 12.62 5.60
CA SER A 80 13.53 13.21 6.95
C SER A 80 12.25 12.93 7.76
N SER A 81 12.37 12.87 9.08
CA SER A 81 11.35 12.36 10.04
C SER A 81 10.27 13.36 10.48
N GLY A 82 9.90 14.34 9.65
CA GLY A 82 9.08 15.49 10.10
C GLY A 82 7.64 15.59 9.59
N ALA A 83 7.20 14.72 8.67
CA ALA A 83 5.84 14.77 8.11
C ALA A 83 4.82 14.03 8.99
N SER A 84 3.50 14.23 8.78
CA SER A 84 2.44 13.46 9.44
C SER A 84 2.38 12.01 8.95
N LEU A 85 3.44 11.24 9.22
CA LEU A 85 3.59 9.85 8.82
C LEU A 85 2.66 8.95 9.62
N MET A 86 2.38 9.31 10.87
CA MET A 86 1.54 8.51 11.75
C MET A 86 0.08 8.51 11.29
N ASP A 87 -0.45 9.64 10.82
CA ASP A 87 -1.83 9.71 10.32
C ASP A 87 -2.01 8.86 9.06
N ASP A 88 -1.08 8.97 8.09
CA ASP A 88 -1.08 8.16 6.87
C ASP A 88 -0.97 6.66 7.21
N ASN A 89 -0.08 6.30 8.15
CA ASN A 89 0.06 4.91 8.58
C ASN A 89 -1.20 4.40 9.29
N ALA A 90 -1.78 5.19 10.22
CA ALA A 90 -3.00 4.83 10.92
C ALA A 90 -4.18 4.66 9.96
N PHE A 91 -4.27 5.52 8.94
CA PHE A 91 -5.32 5.42 7.93
C PHE A 91 -5.12 4.19 7.03
N ALA A 92 -3.89 3.92 6.60
CA ALA A 92 -3.56 2.70 5.86
C ALA A 92 -3.88 1.43 6.67
N ARG A 93 -3.56 1.39 7.97
CA ARG A 93 -3.93 0.29 8.88
C ARG A 93 -5.44 0.12 8.99
N LYS A 94 -6.20 1.22 9.09
CA LYS A 94 -7.67 1.18 9.12
C LYS A 94 -8.23 0.57 7.84
N ILE A 95 -7.74 0.99 6.69
CA ILE A 95 -8.15 0.44 5.38
C ILE A 95 -7.81 -1.06 5.33
N ALA A 96 -6.55 -1.43 5.60
CA ALA A 96 -6.09 -2.82 5.55
C ALA A 96 -6.86 -3.74 6.51
N THR A 97 -7.13 -3.27 7.74
CA THR A 97 -7.95 -4.00 8.73
C THR A 97 -9.37 -4.19 8.25
N GLY A 98 -9.96 -3.16 7.62
CA GLY A 98 -11.29 -3.25 7.01
C GLY A 98 -11.37 -4.36 5.97
N ILE A 99 -10.38 -4.48 5.09
CA ILE A 99 -10.31 -5.56 4.10
C ILE A 99 -10.09 -6.90 4.77
N TRP A 100 -9.18 -6.96 5.75
CA TRP A 100 -8.86 -8.17 6.50
C TRP A 100 -10.08 -8.81 7.15
N THR A 101 -11.07 -8.02 7.60
CA THR A 101 -12.30 -8.56 8.19
C THR A 101 -13.04 -9.53 7.25
N ALA A 102 -12.96 -9.30 5.94
CA ALA A 102 -13.60 -10.11 4.90
C ALA A 102 -12.64 -11.09 4.20
N GLN A 103 -11.33 -10.90 4.33
CA GLN A 103 -10.28 -11.61 3.59
C GLN A 103 -9.15 -12.09 4.52
N ARG A 104 -9.52 -12.75 5.62
CA ARG A 104 -8.59 -13.07 6.74
C ARG A 104 -7.40 -13.94 6.36
N ASP A 105 -7.60 -14.82 5.37
CA ASP A 105 -6.60 -15.79 4.91
C ASP A 105 -5.78 -15.29 3.71
N ASN A 106 -6.07 -14.08 3.24
CA ASN A 106 -5.32 -13.48 2.14
C ASN A 106 -3.92 -13.08 2.61
N ALA A 107 -2.90 -13.76 2.08
CA ALA A 107 -1.51 -13.54 2.45
C ALA A 107 -1.06 -12.08 2.25
N GLU A 108 -1.43 -11.44 1.14
CA GLU A 108 -1.01 -10.07 0.83
C GLU A 108 -1.55 -9.05 1.83
N ILE A 109 -2.77 -9.23 2.30
CA ILE A 109 -3.37 -8.36 3.32
C ILE A 109 -2.64 -8.55 4.66
N ASN A 110 -2.35 -9.79 5.05
CA ASN A 110 -1.59 -10.06 6.27
C ASN A 110 -0.17 -9.48 6.17
N ILE A 111 0.52 -9.65 5.03
CA ILE A 111 1.84 -9.04 4.79
C ILE A 111 1.77 -7.52 4.90
N LEU A 112 0.78 -6.88 4.27
CA LEU A 112 0.61 -5.43 4.33
C LEU A 112 0.37 -4.94 5.77
N LEU A 113 -0.43 -5.66 6.56
CA LEU A 113 -0.61 -5.36 7.98
C LEU A 113 0.73 -5.45 8.72
N GLY A 114 1.48 -6.53 8.56
CA GLY A 114 2.82 -6.67 9.14
C GLY A 114 3.74 -5.51 8.78
N LEU A 115 3.80 -5.12 7.50
CA LEU A 115 4.61 -4.00 7.02
C LEU A 115 4.17 -2.66 7.64
N LEU A 116 2.86 -2.42 7.75
CA LEU A 116 2.32 -1.21 8.36
C LEU A 116 2.65 -1.11 9.85
N TYR A 117 2.63 -2.23 10.58
CA TYR A 117 3.03 -2.25 12.00
C TYR A 117 4.54 -2.10 12.19
N VAL A 118 5.37 -2.67 11.31
CA VAL A 118 6.82 -2.37 11.29
C VAL A 118 7.05 -0.87 11.06
N GLN A 119 6.36 -0.28 10.08
CA GLN A 119 6.47 1.14 9.79
C GLN A 119 5.96 2.01 10.96
N LYS A 120 4.89 1.60 11.65
CA LYS A 120 4.41 2.27 12.87
C LYS A 120 5.51 2.32 13.93
N ILE A 121 6.12 1.17 14.24
CA ILE A 121 7.24 1.09 15.21
C ILE A 121 8.41 1.98 14.79
N GLN A 122 8.70 2.05 13.48
CA GLN A 122 9.74 2.94 12.95
C GLN A 122 9.41 4.42 13.14
N ILE A 123 8.16 4.84 12.87
CA ILE A 123 7.70 6.23 13.03
C ILE A 123 7.64 6.63 14.51
N ASP A 124 7.11 5.76 15.37
CA ASP A 124 6.94 6.04 16.81
C ASP A 124 8.29 6.08 17.56
N GLY A 125 9.36 5.53 16.99
CA GLY A 125 10.67 5.41 17.65
C GLY A 125 10.68 4.47 18.87
N SER A 126 9.52 3.92 19.25
CA SER A 126 9.35 2.98 20.34
C SER A 126 10.08 1.67 20.04
N GLN A 127 11.00 1.26 20.92
CA GLN A 127 11.67 -0.04 20.82
C GLN A 127 10.82 -1.19 21.42
N ASN A 128 9.76 -0.89 22.16
CA ASN A 128 9.12 -1.84 23.09
C ASN A 128 7.59 -1.98 22.93
N SER A 129 7.04 -1.91 21.73
CA SER A 129 5.61 -2.17 21.53
C SER A 129 5.35 -3.67 21.34
N GLN A 130 5.31 -4.43 22.43
CA GLN A 130 4.96 -5.86 22.40
C GLN A 130 3.66 -6.14 21.62
N PRO A 131 2.57 -5.34 21.77
CA PRO A 131 1.35 -5.57 21.00
C PRO A 131 1.54 -5.43 19.49
N ASP A 132 2.37 -4.48 19.04
CA ASP A 132 2.66 -4.33 17.61
C ASP A 132 3.51 -5.50 17.10
N GLN A 133 4.47 -5.97 17.91
CA GLN A 133 5.29 -7.15 17.59
C GLN A 133 4.43 -8.41 17.44
N ASP A 134 3.45 -8.61 18.33
CA ASP A 134 2.53 -9.74 18.26
C ASP A 134 1.73 -9.73 16.96
N VAL A 135 1.27 -8.56 16.50
CA VAL A 135 0.57 -8.41 15.22
C VAL A 135 1.49 -8.75 14.04
N ILE A 136 2.75 -8.31 14.08
CA ILE A 136 3.73 -8.61 13.03
C ILE A 136 3.98 -10.13 12.95
N SER A 137 4.22 -10.79 14.09
CA SER A 137 4.44 -12.24 14.15
C SER A 137 3.23 -13.03 13.63
N GLN A 138 2.01 -12.64 14.03
CA GLN A 138 0.78 -13.29 13.53
C GLN A 138 0.60 -13.08 12.03
N SER A 139 0.94 -11.89 11.53
CA SER A 139 0.86 -11.55 10.11
C SER A 139 1.79 -12.44 9.27
N ILE A 140 3.02 -12.69 9.77
CA ILE A 140 3.99 -13.59 9.12
C ILE A 140 3.46 -15.02 9.09
N VAL A 141 3.04 -15.56 10.24
CA VAL A 141 2.55 -16.95 10.32
C VAL A 141 1.39 -17.18 9.35
N LYS A 142 0.45 -16.24 9.26
CA LYS A 142 -0.68 -16.32 8.33
C LYS A 142 -0.24 -16.24 6.87
N ALA A 143 0.70 -15.36 6.55
CA ALA A 143 1.24 -15.22 5.20
C ALA A 143 2.03 -16.47 4.78
N GLU A 144 2.86 -17.02 5.66
CA GLU A 144 3.63 -18.26 5.43
C GLU A 144 2.71 -19.44 5.15
N THR A 145 1.59 -19.55 5.87
CA THR A 145 0.62 -20.63 5.67
C THR A 145 0.05 -20.67 4.24
N HIS A 146 -0.09 -19.51 3.59
CA HIS A 146 -0.79 -19.38 2.31
C HIS A 146 0.10 -18.97 1.13
N SER A 147 1.31 -18.45 1.37
CA SER A 147 2.18 -17.88 0.34
C SER A 147 3.66 -17.81 0.78
N VAL A 148 4.28 -18.98 1.02
CA VAL A 148 5.68 -19.09 1.49
C VAL A 148 6.69 -18.37 0.59
N ASN A 149 6.48 -18.35 -0.72
CA ASN A 149 7.40 -17.77 -1.71
C ASN A 149 7.05 -16.33 -2.11
N ASN A 150 6.32 -15.62 -1.25
CA ASN A 150 5.91 -14.25 -1.54
C ASN A 150 7.08 -13.27 -1.35
N PRO A 151 7.49 -12.51 -2.37
CA PRO A 151 8.61 -11.58 -2.23
C PRO A 151 8.37 -10.49 -1.18
N ARG A 152 7.13 -10.07 -0.96
CA ARG A 152 6.80 -9.07 0.08
C ARG A 152 6.81 -9.65 1.49
N LEU A 153 6.55 -10.95 1.65
CA LEU A 153 6.77 -11.65 2.91
C LEU A 153 8.26 -11.68 3.25
N THR A 154 9.11 -12.00 2.28
CA THR A 154 10.56 -11.95 2.44
C THR A 154 11.05 -10.53 2.79
N VAL A 155 10.47 -9.49 2.17
CA VAL A 155 10.74 -8.08 2.55
C VAL A 155 10.32 -7.79 4.00
N LEU A 156 9.15 -8.24 4.43
CA LEU A 156 8.68 -8.05 5.81
C LEU A 156 9.65 -8.70 6.81
N GLN A 157 10.08 -9.94 6.54
CA GLN A 157 11.07 -10.64 7.36
C GLN A 157 12.41 -9.89 7.39
N ALA A 158 12.87 -9.35 6.24
CA ALA A 158 14.10 -8.56 6.16
C ALA A 158 14.03 -7.30 7.03
N LYS A 159 12.92 -6.55 6.97
CA LYS A 159 12.71 -5.34 7.78
C LYS A 159 12.72 -5.62 9.29
N ILE A 160 12.23 -6.78 9.71
CA ILE A 160 12.29 -7.19 11.13
C ILE A 160 13.74 -7.45 11.56
N LYS A 161 14.52 -8.15 10.73
CA LYS A 161 15.94 -8.40 10.99
C LYS A 161 16.74 -7.11 11.07
N GLU A 162 16.51 -6.19 10.13
CA GLU A 162 17.10 -4.86 10.13
C GLU A 162 16.75 -4.10 11.43
N LYS A 163 15.49 -4.12 11.84
CA LYS A 163 15.05 -3.46 13.08
C LYS A 163 15.68 -4.07 14.34
N SER A 164 15.93 -5.39 14.36
CA SER A 164 16.63 -6.05 15.47
C SER A 164 18.16 -5.86 15.46
N GLY A 165 18.71 -5.15 14.48
CA GLY A 165 20.16 -4.95 14.32
C GLY A 165 20.89 -6.12 13.63
N ASP A 166 20.15 -7.12 13.12
CA ASP A 166 20.68 -8.29 12.42
C ASP A 166 20.82 -7.97 10.92
N GLN A 167 21.67 -6.98 10.62
CA GLN A 167 21.83 -6.43 9.27
C GLN A 167 22.26 -7.48 8.25
N GLN A 168 23.15 -8.41 8.64
CA GLN A 168 23.64 -9.46 7.75
C GLN A 168 22.50 -10.35 7.24
N ASN A 169 21.60 -10.80 8.13
CA ASN A 169 20.45 -11.61 7.70
C ASN A 169 19.39 -10.77 6.98
N ALA A 170 19.23 -9.49 7.34
CA ALA A 170 18.37 -8.58 6.59
C ALA A 170 18.82 -8.47 5.12
N ASP A 171 20.11 -8.27 4.86
CA ASP A 171 20.66 -8.16 3.51
C ASP A 171 20.51 -9.47 2.71
N ILE A 172 20.67 -10.63 3.35
CA ILE A 172 20.41 -11.94 2.74
C ILE A 172 18.94 -12.04 2.28
N LEU A 173 18.01 -11.66 3.16
CA LEU A 173 16.59 -11.68 2.85
C LEU A 173 16.20 -10.65 1.77
N TYR A 174 16.77 -9.45 1.80
CA TYR A 174 16.55 -8.45 0.75
C TYR A 174 17.03 -8.93 -0.63
N ARG A 175 18.20 -9.57 -0.71
CA ARG A 175 18.67 -10.21 -1.96
C ARG A 175 17.76 -11.35 -2.41
N LYS A 176 17.28 -12.18 -1.47
CA LYS A 176 16.29 -13.23 -1.76
C LYS A 176 15.01 -12.64 -2.33
N ALA A 177 14.45 -11.59 -1.72
CA ALA A 177 13.25 -10.91 -2.19
C ALA A 177 13.43 -10.35 -3.61
N LEU A 178 14.59 -9.77 -3.93
CA LEU A 178 14.88 -9.25 -5.27
C LEU A 178 14.85 -10.34 -6.35
N ASN A 179 15.39 -11.52 -6.02
CA ASN A 179 15.34 -12.69 -6.90
C ASN A 179 13.90 -13.19 -7.06
N GLU A 180 13.14 -13.28 -5.97
CA GLU A 180 11.73 -13.67 -6.00
C GLU A 180 10.90 -12.71 -6.85
N PHE A 181 11.10 -11.40 -6.71
CA PHE A 181 10.46 -10.37 -7.53
C PHE A 181 10.81 -10.44 -9.04
N SER A 182 11.87 -11.16 -9.41
CA SER A 182 12.31 -11.35 -10.79
C SER A 182 11.82 -12.67 -11.38
N ASN A 183 11.28 -13.56 -10.56
CA ASN A 183 10.76 -14.85 -11.00
C ASN A 183 9.29 -14.70 -11.42
N PRO A 184 8.94 -14.90 -12.70
CA PRO A 184 7.55 -14.81 -13.17
C PRO A 184 6.61 -15.86 -12.55
N ASN A 185 7.16 -16.91 -11.92
CA ASN A 185 6.40 -17.97 -11.23
C ASN A 185 6.23 -17.73 -9.72
N SER A 186 6.87 -16.70 -9.13
CA SER A 186 6.77 -16.42 -7.68
C SER A 186 5.49 -15.68 -7.28
N SER A 187 4.69 -15.29 -8.28
CA SER A 187 3.51 -14.47 -8.11
C SER A 187 2.48 -15.00 -9.10
N ASP A 188 1.34 -15.49 -8.60
CA ASP A 188 0.19 -15.79 -9.46
C ASP A 188 -0.08 -14.58 -10.37
N SER A 189 -0.67 -14.76 -11.54
CA SER A 189 -0.98 -13.63 -12.44
C SER A 189 -1.88 -12.54 -11.81
N LYS A 190 -2.45 -12.82 -10.63
CA LYS A 190 -3.25 -11.92 -9.79
C LYS A 190 -2.49 -11.33 -8.59
N SER A 191 -1.27 -11.79 -8.34
CA SER A 191 -0.43 -11.31 -7.24
C SER A 191 0.01 -9.86 -7.49
N PRO A 192 0.11 -9.04 -6.45
CA PRO A 192 0.55 -7.66 -6.59
C PRO A 192 1.96 -7.55 -7.19
N THR A 193 2.24 -6.44 -7.87
CA THR A 193 3.52 -6.24 -8.59
C THR A 193 4.47 -5.24 -7.91
N TRP A 194 4.06 -4.66 -6.78
CA TRP A 194 4.79 -3.60 -6.07
C TRP A 194 5.80 -4.17 -5.06
N GLY A 195 6.63 -3.33 -4.45
CA GLY A 195 7.48 -3.73 -3.33
C GLY A 195 8.96 -3.92 -3.69
N LYS A 196 9.29 -4.00 -4.99
CA LYS A 196 10.68 -3.92 -5.47
C LYS A 196 11.41 -2.69 -4.93
N GLN A 197 10.72 -1.55 -4.85
CA GLN A 197 11.25 -0.29 -4.32
C GLN A 197 11.54 -0.28 -2.79
N LEU A 198 11.13 -1.32 -2.07
CA LEU A 198 11.41 -1.49 -0.64
C LEU A 198 12.76 -2.14 -0.38
N VAL A 199 13.28 -2.89 -1.35
CA VAL A 199 14.59 -3.53 -1.25
C VAL A 199 15.64 -2.41 -1.31
N PRO A 200 16.49 -2.25 -0.27
CA PRO A 200 17.58 -1.29 -0.30
C PRO A 200 18.50 -1.57 -1.49
N SER A 201 19.05 -0.53 -2.09
CA SER A 201 20.13 -0.66 -3.07
C SER A 201 21.32 -1.30 -2.34
N VAL A 202 21.55 -2.60 -2.54
CA VAL A 202 22.75 -3.27 -2.02
C VAL A 202 23.95 -2.62 -2.71
N GLN A 203 24.82 -1.98 -1.94
CA GLN A 203 26.13 -1.50 -2.43
C GLN A 203 27.08 -2.68 -2.65
#